data_AF-A0A2G9TG67-F1
#
_entry.id   AF-A0A2G9TG67-F1
#
_cell.length_a   1.000
_cell.length_b   1.000
_cell.length_c   1.000
_cell.angle_alpha   90.00
_cell.angle_beta   90.00
_cell.angle_gamma   90.00
#
_symmetry.space_group_name_H-M   'P 1'
#
loop_
_entity.id
_entity.type
_entity.pdbx_description
1 polymer ?
#
loop_
_entity_poly.entity_id
_entity_poly.type
_entity_poly.pdbx_seq_one_letter_code
_entity_poly.pdbx_strand_id
1 'polypeptide(L)'
;MDLEEGTDTSRSGIKKFTGEELRERKIARYRKQQELKKTMAELKKQLEQNNGDESLLRSLHLAVVKYWQEKVIEELESIEDELPLVEMMKKRMQENTNGSATSNRPLQKSDTKPAPLRPFIITRSEQQKAVFGLGYPSVPTMTVDEWYNQRFGSASTTSQQQQQHHQPHDRYELC
;
A
#
# COMPACT_ATOMS: atom_id res chain seq x y z
N MET A 1 -37.97 21.41 -20.02
CA MET A 1 -37.67 19.97 -20.11
C MET A 1 -36.72 19.68 -18.98
N ASP A 2 -37.29 19.59 -17.78
CA ASP A 2 -36.58 19.38 -16.54
C ASP A 2 -36.21 17.89 -16.47
N LEU A 3 -34.92 17.59 -16.40
CA LEU A 3 -34.43 16.24 -16.16
C LEU A 3 -34.74 15.89 -14.70
N GLU A 4 -35.69 14.99 -14.49
CA GLU A 4 -35.90 14.39 -13.17
C GLU A 4 -34.65 13.59 -12.76
N GLU A 5 -34.01 14.07 -11.70
CA GLU A 5 -33.00 13.35 -10.93
C GLU A 5 -33.70 12.17 -10.22
N GLY A 6 -33.54 10.97 -10.77
CA GLY A 6 -34.01 9.75 -10.13
C GLY A 6 -33.24 9.50 -8.84
N THR A 7 -33.84 9.84 -7.71
CA THR A 7 -33.32 9.47 -6.38
C THR A 7 -33.47 7.96 -6.20
N ASP A 8 -32.37 7.22 -6.37
CA ASP A 8 -32.26 5.77 -6.11
C ASP A 8 -32.55 5.48 -4.63
N THR A 9 -33.84 5.27 -4.35
CA THR A 9 -34.40 5.02 -3.02
C THR A 9 -34.62 3.52 -2.84
N SER A 10 -33.58 2.69 -2.99
CA SER A 10 -33.69 1.27 -2.63
C SER A 10 -32.35 0.58 -2.34
N ARG A 11 -31.55 1.08 -1.40
CA ARG A 11 -30.38 0.33 -0.86
C ARG A 11 -30.40 0.15 0.66
N SER A 12 -31.60 0.01 1.25
CA SER A 12 -31.84 -0.11 2.69
C SER A 12 -31.62 -1.52 3.28
N GLY A 13 -30.81 -2.37 2.62
CA GLY A 13 -30.62 -3.77 3.05
C GLY A 13 -29.23 -4.36 2.78
N ILE A 14 -28.17 -3.54 2.75
CA ILE A 14 -26.82 -4.05 2.53
C ILE A 14 -26.38 -4.84 3.77
N LYS A 15 -26.45 -6.17 3.69
CA LYS A 15 -25.85 -7.06 4.69
C LYS A 15 -24.35 -6.73 4.76
N LYS A 16 -23.88 -6.33 5.93
CA LYS A 16 -22.44 -6.15 6.17
C LYS A 16 -21.81 -7.53 6.28
N PHE A 17 -21.03 -7.91 5.28
CA PHE A 17 -20.26 -9.14 5.31
C PHE A 17 -19.09 -8.99 6.29
N THR A 18 -18.78 -10.08 6.98
CA THR A 18 -17.55 -10.21 7.77
C THR A 18 -16.32 -10.25 6.84
N GLY A 19 -15.14 -9.94 7.38
CA GLY A 19 -13.89 -10.00 6.61
C GLY A 19 -13.59 -11.40 6.07
N GLU A 20 -13.96 -12.44 6.82
CA GLU A 20 -13.80 -13.84 6.42
C GLU A 20 -14.72 -14.19 5.23
N GLU A 21 -15.99 -13.81 5.28
CA GLU A 21 -16.95 -14.01 4.19
C GLU A 21 -16.53 -13.27 2.91
N LEU A 22 -16.03 -12.04 3.04
CA LEU A 22 -15.51 -11.27 1.90
C LEU A 22 -14.31 -11.97 1.25
N ARG A 23 -13.39 -12.48 2.08
CA ARG A 23 -12.23 -13.22 1.60
C ARG A 23 -12.63 -14.51 0.91
N GLU A 24 -13.54 -15.28 1.51
CA GLU A 24 -14.04 -16.53 0.93
C GLU A 24 -14.73 -16.27 -0.42
N ARG A 25 -15.55 -15.22 -0.51
CA ARG A 25 -16.19 -14.79 -1.76
C ARG A 25 -15.18 -14.45 -2.86
N LYS A 26 -14.10 -13.71 -2.52
CA LYS A 26 -13.00 -13.41 -3.45
C LYS A 26 -12.30 -14.69 -3.92
N ILE A 27 -12.02 -15.62 -3.00
CA ILE A 27 -11.38 -16.91 -3.34
C ILE A 27 -12.28 -17.75 -4.23
N ALA A 28 -13.57 -17.86 -3.91
CA ALA A 28 -14.55 -18.61 -4.70
C ALA A 28 -14.66 -18.05 -6.13
N ARG A 29 -14.75 -16.72 -6.27
CA ARG A 29 -14.75 -16.06 -7.58
C ARG A 29 -13.48 -16.35 -8.35
N TYR A 30 -12.31 -16.19 -7.72
CA TYR A 30 -11.04 -16.48 -8.37
C TYR A 30 -10.96 -17.93 -8.87
N ARG A 31 -11.37 -18.89 -8.05
CA ARG A 31 -11.43 -20.32 -8.44
C ARG A 31 -12.35 -20.53 -9.63
N LYS A 32 -13.54 -19.95 -9.61
CA LYS A 32 -14.52 -20.02 -10.71
C LYS A 32 -13.97 -19.41 -12.00
N GLN A 33 -13.33 -18.24 -11.92
CA GLN A 33 -12.67 -17.61 -13.08
C GLN A 33 -11.56 -18.50 -13.65
N GLN A 34 -10.76 -19.14 -12.79
CA GLN A 34 -9.69 -20.05 -13.24
C GLN A 34 -10.25 -21.33 -13.88
N GLU A 35 -11.31 -21.90 -13.32
CA GLU A 35 -12.02 -23.02 -13.93
C GLU A 35 -12.56 -22.64 -15.31
N LEU A 36 -13.25 -21.50 -15.43
CA LEU A 36 -13.76 -21.02 -16.70
C LEU A 36 -12.64 -20.81 -17.73
N LYS A 37 -11.51 -20.22 -17.34
CA LYS A 37 -10.33 -20.09 -18.22
C LYS A 37 -9.83 -21.45 -18.72
N LYS A 38 -9.74 -22.45 -17.83
CA LYS A 38 -9.34 -23.82 -18.22
C LYS A 38 -10.35 -24.44 -19.18
N THR A 39 -11.65 -24.33 -18.90
CA THR A 39 -12.70 -24.86 -19.79
C THR A 39 -12.66 -24.20 -21.17
N MET A 40 -12.43 -22.88 -21.24
CA MET A 40 -12.29 -22.18 -22.50
C MET A 40 -11.06 -22.65 -23.29
N ALA A 41 -9.93 -22.88 -22.61
CA ALA A 41 -8.72 -23.38 -23.27
C ALA A 41 -8.93 -24.78 -23.84
N GLU A 42 -9.58 -25.67 -23.08
CA GLU A 42 -9.90 -27.02 -23.53
C GLU A 42 -10.90 -27.02 -24.70
N LEU A 43 -11.97 -26.23 -24.62
CA LEU A 43 -12.96 -26.11 -25.71
C LEU A 43 -12.34 -25.55 -26.99
N LYS A 44 -11.40 -24.59 -26.88
CA LYS A 44 -10.66 -24.09 -28.04
C LYS A 44 -9.82 -25.20 -28.69
N LYS A 45 -9.10 -25.98 -27.89
CA LYS A 45 -8.30 -27.11 -28.38
C LYS A 45 -9.17 -28.17 -29.07
N GLN A 46 -10.34 -28.48 -28.51
CA GLN A 46 -11.28 -29.41 -29.12
C GLN A 46 -11.86 -28.88 -30.44
N LEU A 47 -12.15 -27.58 -30.50
CA LEU A 47 -12.63 -26.93 -31.72
C LEU A 47 -11.56 -26.93 -32.82
N GLU A 48 -10.29 -26.70 -32.48
CA GLU A 48 -9.19 -26.80 -33.45
C GLU A 48 -9.07 -28.21 -34.07
N GLN A 49 -9.43 -29.25 -33.31
CA GLN A 49 -9.47 -30.63 -33.79
C GLN A 49 -10.76 -30.96 -34.56
N ASN A 50 -11.88 -30.34 -34.19
CA ASN A 50 -13.19 -30.57 -34.78
C ASN A 50 -13.88 -29.24 -35.15
N ASN A 51 -13.38 -28.61 -36.20
CA ASN A 51 -13.71 -27.22 -36.55
C ASN A 51 -15.14 -27.03 -37.08
N GLY A 52 -15.88 -28.11 -37.35
CA GLY A 52 -17.26 -28.08 -37.85
C GLY A 52 -18.33 -28.24 -36.77
N ASP A 53 -17.95 -28.45 -35.51
CA ASP A 53 -18.90 -28.70 -34.43
C ASP A 53 -19.45 -27.40 -33.84
N GLU A 54 -20.67 -27.04 -34.25
CA GLU A 54 -21.39 -25.87 -33.74
C GLU A 54 -21.69 -25.98 -32.22
N SER A 55 -21.82 -27.21 -31.68
CA SER A 55 -22.07 -27.43 -30.25
C SER A 55 -20.88 -27.00 -29.40
N LEU A 56 -19.66 -27.32 -29.84
CA LEU A 56 -18.42 -26.87 -29.20
C LEU A 56 -18.28 -25.35 -29.28
N LEU A 57 -18.56 -24.77 -30.45
CA LEU A 57 -18.53 -23.32 -30.65
C LEU A 57 -19.51 -22.61 -29.71
N ARG A 58 -20.74 -23.10 -29.61
CA ARG A 58 -21.76 -22.56 -28.69
C ARG A 58 -21.29 -22.66 -27.24
N SER A 59 -20.75 -23.81 -26.84
CA SER A 59 -20.25 -24.04 -25.49
C SER A 59 -19.11 -23.09 -25.12
N LEU A 60 -18.21 -22.83 -26.07
CA LEU A 60 -17.11 -21.86 -25.90
C LEU A 60 -17.65 -20.44 -25.65
N HIS A 61 -18.60 -19.97 -26.46
CA HIS A 61 -19.19 -18.63 -26.29
C HIS A 61 -19.93 -18.50 -24.96
N LEU A 62 -20.66 -19.53 -24.54
CA LEU A 62 -21.32 -19.53 -23.22
C LEU A 62 -20.30 -19.47 -22.08
N ALA A 63 -19.16 -20.17 -22.19
CA ALA A 63 -18.08 -20.09 -21.21
C ALA A 63 -17.45 -18.69 -21.16
N VAL A 64 -17.27 -18.04 -22.32
CA VAL A 64 -16.79 -16.65 -22.42
C VAL A 64 -17.73 -15.69 -21.70
N VAL A 65 -19.04 -15.77 -21.95
CA VAL A 65 -20.04 -14.90 -21.30
C VAL A 65 -20.02 -15.09 -19.78
N LYS A 66 -19.97 -16.34 -19.31
CA LYS A 66 -19.87 -16.65 -17.87
C LYS A 66 -18.59 -16.10 -17.24
N TYR A 67 -17.47 -16.15 -17.96
CA TYR A 67 -16.21 -15.58 -17.48
C TYR A 67 -16.31 -14.07 -17.31
N TRP A 68 -16.84 -13.38 -18.33
CA TRP A 68 -17.02 -11.93 -18.26
C TRP A 68 -18.04 -11.50 -17.22
N GLN A 69 -19.08 -12.29 -16.98
CA GLN A 69 -20.01 -12.05 -15.87
C GLN A 69 -19.27 -11.97 -14.53
N GLU A 70 -18.43 -12.97 -14.22
CA GLU A 70 -17.63 -12.96 -12.98
C GLU A 70 -16.62 -11.81 -12.94
N LYS A 71 -16.08 -11.43 -14.10
CA LYS A 71 -15.14 -10.31 -14.21
C LYS A 71 -15.82 -8.98 -13.94
N VAL A 72 -16.98 -8.72 -14.54
CA VAL A 72 -17.74 -7.48 -14.33
C VAL A 72 -18.14 -7.31 -12.86
N ILE A 73 -18.52 -8.38 -12.16
CA ILE A 73 -18.84 -8.28 -10.71
C ILE A 73 -17.60 -7.87 -9.90
N GLU A 74 -16.41 -8.36 -10.26
CA GLU A 74 -15.15 -7.92 -9.63
C GLU A 74 -14.85 -6.45 -9.91
N GLU A 75 -15.01 -6.00 -11.15
CA GLU A 75 -14.78 -4.59 -11.53
C GLU A 75 -15.79 -3.66 -10.86
N LEU A 76 -17.07 -4.05 -10.76
CA LEU A 76 -18.09 -3.28 -10.06
C LEU A 76 -17.73 -3.07 -8.57
N GLU A 77 -17.23 -4.12 -7.91
CA GLU A 77 -16.75 -4.00 -6.53
C GLU A 77 -15.53 -3.07 -6.42
N SER A 78 -14.59 -3.13 -7.37
CA SER A 78 -13.44 -2.20 -7.40
C SER A 78 -13.89 -0.75 -7.55
N ILE A 79 -14.84 -0.50 -8.47
CA ILE A 79 -15.40 0.83 -8.68
C ILE A 79 -16.11 1.33 -7.41
N GLU A 80 -16.91 0.49 -6.76
CA GLU A 80 -17.58 0.84 -5.50
C GLU A 80 -16.58 1.20 -4.39
N ASP A 81 -15.47 0.46 -4.30
CA ASP A 81 -14.39 0.72 -3.32
C ASP A 81 -13.61 2.02 -3.65
N GLU A 82 -13.49 2.40 -4.93
CA GLU A 82 -12.74 3.58 -5.39
C GLU A 82 -13.54 4.89 -5.29
N LEU A 83 -14.87 4.86 -5.45
CA LEU A 83 -15.75 6.03 -5.34
C LEU A 83 -15.46 6.92 -4.10
N PRO A 84 -15.38 6.40 -2.87
CA PRO A 84 -15.09 7.23 -1.69
C PRO A 84 -13.67 7.83 -1.71
N LEU A 85 -12.69 7.17 -2.34
CA LEU A 85 -11.33 7.70 -2.48
C LEU A 85 -11.31 8.90 -3.41
N VAL A 86 -12.02 8.81 -4.54
CA VAL A 86 -12.16 9.90 -5.50
C VAL A 86 -12.86 11.10 -4.86
N GLU A 87 -13.92 10.87 -4.09
CA GLU A 87 -14.62 11.95 -3.37
C GLU A 87 -13.73 12.62 -2.32
N MET A 88 -12.95 11.85 -1.57
CA MET A 88 -11.97 12.39 -0.62
C MET A 88 -10.90 13.23 -1.34
N MET A 89 -10.42 12.76 -2.49
CA MET A 89 -9.44 13.48 -3.31
C MET A 89 -10.01 14.80 -3.83
N LYS A 90 -11.27 14.79 -4.31
CA LYS A 90 -12.00 15.98 -4.76
C LYS A 90 -12.14 17.01 -3.64
N LYS A 91 -12.58 16.58 -2.44
CA LYS A 91 -12.70 17.46 -1.27
C LYS A 91 -11.37 18.11 -0.89
N ARG A 92 -10.30 17.32 -0.82
CA ARG A 92 -8.94 17.84 -0.53
C ARG A 92 -8.48 18.86 -1.59
N MET A 93 -8.78 18.61 -2.86
CA MET A 93 -8.42 19.52 -3.94
C MET A 93 -9.20 20.84 -3.84
N GLN A 94 -10.49 20.79 -3.52
CA GLN A 94 -11.33 21.98 -3.32
C GLN A 94 -10.92 22.79 -2.08
N GLU A 95 -10.55 22.13 -0.99
CA GLU A 95 -10.00 22.80 0.20
C GLU A 95 -8.69 23.54 -0.10
N ASN A 96 -7.83 22.96 -0.96
CA ASN A 96 -6.61 23.61 -1.43
C ASN A 96 -6.86 24.77 -2.42
N THR A 97 -7.94 24.74 -3.22
CA THR A 97 -8.23 25.80 -4.21
C THR A 97 -9.05 26.95 -3.65
N ASN A 98 -9.92 26.70 -2.66
CA ASN A 98 -10.86 27.70 -2.10
C ASN A 98 -10.38 28.28 -0.75
N GLY A 99 -9.32 27.74 -0.17
CA GLY A 99 -8.78 28.13 1.13
C GLY A 99 -7.45 28.87 1.03
N SER A 100 -7.54 30.20 1.03
CA SER A 100 -6.52 31.11 1.55
C SER A 100 -5.93 30.58 2.87
N ALA A 101 -4.66 30.92 3.10
CA ALA A 101 -3.87 30.62 4.28
C ALA A 101 -4.51 31.05 5.62
N THR A 102 -5.49 30.33 6.17
CA THR A 102 -5.93 30.50 7.57
C THR A 102 -6.64 29.27 8.13
N SER A 103 -5.88 28.39 8.79
CA SER A 103 -6.33 27.76 10.04
C SER A 103 -5.11 27.42 10.90
N ASN A 104 -4.71 28.41 11.69
CA ASN A 104 -4.14 28.33 13.04
C ASN A 104 -3.42 27.03 13.44
N ARG A 105 -2.15 26.91 13.04
CA ARG A 105 -1.10 26.40 13.95
C ARG A 105 -0.03 27.49 14.02
N PRO A 106 0.40 27.97 15.20
CA PRO A 106 1.50 28.91 15.28
C PRO A 106 2.79 28.12 15.03
N LEU A 107 3.08 27.82 13.78
CA LEU A 107 4.43 27.50 13.37
C LEU A 107 5.02 28.78 12.82
N GLN A 108 5.95 29.33 13.60
CA GLN A 108 6.81 30.44 13.23
C GLN A 108 7.25 30.27 11.77
N LYS A 109 6.85 31.21 10.92
CA LYS A 109 7.34 31.32 9.55
C LYS A 109 8.79 31.79 9.64
N SER A 110 9.72 30.87 9.79
CA SER A 110 11.06 31.08 9.25
C SER A 110 10.98 30.75 7.75
N ASP A 111 11.39 31.68 6.89
CA ASP A 111 11.40 31.58 5.42
C ASP A 111 12.37 30.50 4.87
N THR A 112 12.73 29.52 5.68
CA THR A 112 13.49 28.35 5.28
C THR A 112 12.52 27.19 5.13
N LYS A 113 12.31 26.73 3.90
CA LYS A 113 11.63 25.45 3.63
C LYS A 113 12.28 24.40 4.54
N PRO A 114 11.54 23.72 5.44
CA PRO A 114 12.14 22.68 6.27
C PRO A 114 12.69 21.61 5.33
N ALA A 115 13.96 21.23 5.52
CA ALA A 115 14.57 20.18 4.72
C ALA A 115 13.66 18.94 4.72
N PRO A 116 13.48 18.25 3.58
CA PRO A 116 12.62 17.08 3.49
C PRO A 116 13.02 16.07 4.58
N LEU A 117 12.02 15.58 5.33
CA LEU A 117 12.24 14.62 6.41
C LEU A 117 12.87 13.35 5.82
N ARG A 118 14.14 13.10 6.17
CA ARG A 118 14.82 11.85 5.82
C ARG A 118 14.40 10.78 6.83
N PRO A 119 13.70 9.71 6.41
CA PRO A 119 13.38 8.62 7.32
C PRO A 119 14.68 7.94 7.78
N PHE A 120 14.75 7.58 9.05
CA PHE A 120 15.86 6.83 9.63
C PHE A 120 15.31 5.67 10.46
N ILE A 121 16.07 4.58 10.52
CA ILE A 121 15.70 3.37 11.25
C ILE A 121 16.21 3.51 12.68
N ILE A 122 15.33 3.31 13.67
CA ILE A 122 15.71 3.23 15.09
C ILE A 122 15.76 1.76 15.50
N THR A 123 16.95 1.26 15.85
CA THR A 123 17.17 -0.12 16.28
C THR A 123 17.26 -0.22 17.80
N ARG A 124 16.91 -1.38 18.37
CA ARG A 124 17.01 -1.59 19.82
C ARG A 124 18.45 -1.83 20.27
N SER A 125 19.24 -2.55 19.48
CA SER A 125 20.63 -2.88 19.81
C SER A 125 21.63 -2.38 18.75
N GLU A 126 22.89 -2.29 19.16
CA GLU A 126 24.01 -1.92 18.28
C GLU A 126 24.32 -3.03 17.26
N GLN A 127 24.17 -4.29 17.65
CA GLN A 127 24.27 -5.43 16.74
C GLN A 127 23.24 -5.32 15.59
N GLN A 128 22.02 -4.88 15.90
CA GLN A 128 21.01 -4.60 14.88
C GLN A 128 21.42 -3.42 14.01
N LYS A 129 21.95 -2.33 14.58
CA LYS A 129 22.47 -1.18 13.81
C LYS A 129 23.54 -1.61 12.79
N ALA A 130 24.42 -2.55 13.14
CA ALA A 130 25.43 -3.08 12.23
C ALA A 130 24.84 -3.92 11.08
N VAL A 131 23.72 -4.60 11.31
CA VAL A 131 23.01 -5.38 10.26
C VAL A 131 22.14 -4.47 9.38
N PHE A 132 21.43 -3.53 10.00
CA PHE A 132 20.55 -2.56 9.33
C PHE A 132 21.38 -1.46 8.66
N GLY A 133 21.69 -1.66 7.38
CA GLY A 133 22.49 -0.74 6.56
C GLY A 133 23.52 -1.45 5.69
N LEU A 134 23.85 -2.71 6.01
CA LEU A 134 24.85 -3.54 5.34
C LEU A 134 24.46 -4.04 3.93
N GLY A 135 23.49 -3.38 3.29
CA GLY A 135 23.05 -3.66 1.91
C GLY A 135 22.48 -2.45 1.17
N TYR A 136 22.30 -1.31 1.86
CA TYR A 136 21.95 -0.02 1.28
C TYR A 136 22.64 1.08 2.10
N PRO A 137 23.84 1.54 1.70
CA PRO A 137 24.61 2.55 2.43
C PRO A 137 23.94 3.93 2.48
N SER A 138 22.75 4.09 1.88
CA SER A 138 21.96 5.32 1.84
C SER A 138 20.90 5.44 2.94
N VAL A 139 20.72 4.43 3.80
CA VAL A 139 19.72 4.45 4.88
C VAL A 139 20.37 4.81 6.22
N PRO A 140 20.05 5.98 6.80
CA PRO A 140 20.54 6.33 8.14
C PRO A 140 19.91 5.42 9.21
N THR A 141 20.74 4.75 10.01
CA THR A 141 20.31 3.87 11.11
C THR A 141 20.94 4.34 12.43
N MET A 142 20.15 4.37 13.51
CA MET A 142 20.57 4.81 14.84
C MET A 142 19.96 3.92 15.94
N THR A 143 20.58 3.79 17.11
CA THR A 143 19.96 3.03 18.22
C THR A 143 18.96 3.89 19.01
N VAL A 144 18.06 3.24 19.77
CA VAL A 144 17.14 3.92 20.70
C VAL A 144 17.91 4.78 21.71
N ASP A 145 19.00 4.25 22.28
CA ASP A 145 19.82 4.96 23.28
C ASP A 145 20.53 6.17 22.67
N GLU A 146 21.06 6.04 21.45
CA GLU A 146 21.73 7.12 20.72
C GLU A 146 20.72 8.23 20.34
N TRP A 147 19.50 7.86 19.96
CA TRP A 147 18.41 8.82 19.74
C TRP A 147 18.02 9.56 21.02
N TYR A 148 17.90 8.84 22.14
CA TYR A 148 17.55 9.42 23.45
C TYR A 148 18.62 10.42 23.91
N ASN A 149 19.89 10.04 23.79
CA ASN A 149 21.02 10.92 24.13
C ASN A 149 21.07 12.16 23.23
N GLN A 150 20.78 12.03 21.94
CA GLN A 150 20.75 13.17 21.02
C GLN A 150 19.60 14.15 21.34
N ARG A 151 18.41 13.63 21.66
CA ARG A 151 17.21 14.43 21.90
C ARG A 151 17.13 15.03 23.29
N PHE A 152 17.64 14.34 24.30
CA PHE A 152 17.47 14.71 25.70
C PHE A 152 18.81 14.94 26.42
N GLY A 153 19.92 14.37 25.93
CA GLY A 153 21.25 14.52 26.52
C GLY A 153 21.99 15.82 26.15
N SER A 154 21.56 16.54 25.11
CA SER A 154 22.14 17.85 24.74
C SER A 154 21.76 19.00 25.69
N ALA A 155 20.84 18.76 26.63
CA ALA A 155 20.54 19.70 27.71
C ALA A 155 21.59 19.68 28.84
N SER A 156 22.53 18.72 28.87
CA SER A 156 23.43 18.51 30.02
C SER A 156 24.93 18.56 29.73
N THR A 157 25.39 18.93 28.52
CA THR A 157 26.83 18.83 28.21
C THR A 157 27.42 20.08 27.54
N THR A 158 27.37 21.21 28.25
CA THR A 158 28.53 22.11 28.32
C THR A 158 29.23 21.80 29.64
N SER A 159 30.05 20.74 29.69
CA SER A 159 31.10 20.49 30.69
C SER A 159 31.77 19.14 30.42
N GLN A 160 33.10 19.18 30.29
CA GLN A 160 34.06 18.05 30.32
C GLN A 160 34.01 17.13 29.07
N GLN A 161 34.96 17.10 28.14
CA GLN A 161 36.42 17.18 28.28
C GLN A 161 36.95 16.59 29.59
N GLN A 162 36.89 15.26 29.72
CA GLN A 162 38.08 14.47 30.06
C GLN A 162 37.86 12.96 29.84
N GLN A 163 38.72 12.41 28.98
CA GLN A 163 39.35 11.08 29.07
C GLN A 163 38.45 9.86 29.32
N GLN A 164 38.38 8.97 28.32
CA GLN A 164 39.24 7.79 28.36
C GLN A 164 39.39 7.12 26.99
N HIS A 165 40.62 7.23 26.51
CA HIS A 165 41.26 6.43 25.49
C HIS A 165 41.17 4.94 25.87
N HIS A 166 40.60 4.08 25.02
CA HIS A 166 40.84 2.64 25.07
C HIS A 166 41.08 2.14 23.64
N GLN A 167 42.37 2.08 23.28
CA GLN A 167 42.86 1.36 22.11
C GLN A 167 42.91 -0.13 22.46
N PRO A 168 42.45 -1.05 21.59
CA PRO A 168 42.72 -2.47 21.76
C PRO A 168 44.21 -2.73 21.47
N HIS A 169 44.85 -3.43 22.39
CA HIS A 169 46.27 -3.72 22.37
C HIS A 169 46.51 -5.04 21.60
N ASP A 170 46.61 -4.98 20.28
CA ASP A 170 47.10 -6.12 19.49
C ASP A 170 48.62 -6.03 19.30
N ARG A 171 49.29 -6.82 20.14
CA ARG A 171 50.67 -7.31 20.08
C ARG A 171 51.07 -7.69 18.65
N TYR A 172 52.18 -7.15 18.11
CA TYR A 172 53.23 -7.90 17.36
C TYR A 172 54.50 -7.05 17.13
N GLU A 173 55.64 -7.50 17.66
CA GLU A 173 57.03 -7.44 17.12
C GLU A 173 57.80 -8.55 17.88
N LEU A 174 58.72 -9.37 17.34
CA LEU A 174 59.48 -9.42 16.08
C LEU A 174 60.13 -10.83 15.94
N CYS A 175 60.56 -11.17 14.72
CA CYS A 175 61.33 -12.34 14.23
C CYS A 175 60.52 -13.50 13.64
#